data_AF-A0A2J4ZLX7-F1
#
_entry.id   AF-A0A2J4ZLX7-F1
#
_cell.length_a   1.000
_cell.length_b   1.000
_cell.length_c   1.000
_cell.angle_alpha   90.00
_cell.angle_beta   90.00
_cell.angle_gamma   90.00
#
_symmetry.space_group_name_H-M   'P 1'
#
loop_
_entity.id
_entity.type
_entity.pdbx_description
1 polymer ?
#
loop_
_entity_poly.entity_id
_entity_poly.type
_entity_poly.pdbx_seq_one_letter_code
_entity_poly.pdbx_strand_id
1 'polypeptide(L)'
;FGFDANFKTFLLMRGNNSGYFDVSGKVIVDNVKYNVERSYHFIYAKKANNIYHLTQTTISKRKADNMIEGMMQKVFFSPDPDSGRYIKIQKMKNGWIVRSLYSPSFICVNN
;
A
#
# COMPACT_ATOMS: atom_id res chain seq x y z
N PHE A 1 15.95 -14.87 -3.27
CA PHE A 1 14.60 -14.43 -2.87
C PHE A 1 13.82 -14.15 -4.13
N GLY A 2 12.86 -15.00 -4.47
CA GLY A 2 12.05 -14.83 -5.67
C GLY A 2 10.80 -14.02 -5.34
N PHE A 3 10.66 -12.85 -5.95
CA PHE A 3 9.48 -11.99 -5.78
C PHE A 3 8.94 -11.57 -7.15
N ASP A 4 7.69 -11.93 -7.43
CA ASP A 4 6.94 -11.45 -8.59
C ASP A 4 5.60 -10.92 -8.09
N ALA A 5 5.18 -9.76 -8.57
CA ALA A 5 3.87 -9.22 -8.21
C ALA A 5 3.26 -8.41 -9.34
N ASN A 6 1.97 -8.64 -9.55
CA ASN A 6 1.13 -7.85 -10.43
C ASN A 6 -0.05 -7.31 -9.63
N PHE A 7 -0.13 -6.00 -9.51
CA PHE A 7 -1.17 -5.31 -8.75
C PHE A 7 -1.96 -4.34 -9.62
N LYS A 8 -3.27 -4.29 -9.36
CA LYS A 8 -4.15 -3.18 -9.69
C LYS A 8 -4.41 -2.42 -8.40
N THR A 9 -4.13 -1.13 -8.42
CA THR A 9 -4.24 -0.27 -7.23
C THR A 9 -5.06 0.96 -7.51
N PHE A 10 -5.84 1.39 -6.52
CA PHE A 10 -6.52 2.68 -6.53
C PHE A 10 -6.25 3.40 -5.20
N LEU A 11 -5.74 4.62 -5.28
CA LEU A 11 -5.45 5.45 -4.10
C LEU A 11 -6.29 6.73 -4.17
N LEU A 12 -7.03 6.99 -3.10
CA LEU A 12 -7.76 8.23 -2.90
C LEU A 12 -7.28 8.90 -1.61
N MET A 13 -6.75 10.12 -1.74
CA MET A 13 -6.38 10.99 -0.62
C MET A 13 -7.41 12.11 -0.53
N ARG A 14 -8.18 12.16 0.57
CA ARG A 14 -9.23 13.16 0.77
C ARG A 14 -8.67 14.38 1.52
N GLY A 15 -9.25 15.56 1.29
CA GLY A 15 -8.82 16.82 1.92
C GLY A 15 -9.01 16.88 3.44
N ASN A 16 -9.72 15.93 4.04
CA ASN A 16 -9.96 15.81 5.48
C ASN A 16 -8.97 14.86 6.18
N ASN A 17 -7.77 14.67 5.62
CA ASN A 17 -6.73 13.78 6.15
C ASN A 17 -7.12 12.29 6.23
N SER A 18 -8.16 11.86 5.51
CA SER A 18 -8.50 10.44 5.36
C SER A 18 -8.12 9.92 3.97
N GLY A 19 -7.76 8.65 3.90
CA GLY A 19 -7.40 8.00 2.65
C GLY A 19 -8.06 6.64 2.50
N TYR A 20 -8.11 6.21 1.24
CA TYR A 20 -8.55 4.89 0.83
C TYR A 20 -7.55 4.32 -0.17
N PHE A 21 -7.14 3.08 0.05
CA PHE A 21 -6.26 2.36 -0.85
C PHE A 21 -6.84 0.98 -1.14
N ASP A 22 -7.29 0.76 -2.37
CA ASP A 22 -7.69 -0.57 -2.86
C ASP A 22 -6.51 -1.22 -3.58
N VAL A 23 -6.30 -2.50 -3.30
CA VAL A 23 -5.29 -3.29 -3.99
C VAL A 23 -5.86 -4.67 -4.30
N SER A 24 -5.70 -5.06 -5.56
CA SER A 24 -6.00 -6.40 -6.03
C SER A 24 -4.86 -6.93 -6.89
N GLY A 25 -4.65 -8.24 -6.94
CA GLY A 25 -3.59 -8.80 -7.77
C GLY A 25 -3.07 -10.15 -7.33
N LYS A 26 -1.99 -10.58 -7.97
CA LYS A 26 -1.30 -11.84 -7.66
C LYS A 26 0.13 -11.54 -7.23
N VAL A 27 0.57 -12.24 -6.19
CA VAL A 27 1.93 -12.14 -5.66
C VAL A 27 2.52 -13.53 -5.56
N ILE A 28 3.77 -13.68 -5.97
CA ILE A 28 4.53 -14.92 -5.83
C ILE A 28 5.75 -14.59 -4.97
N VAL A 29 5.86 -15.27 -3.82
CA VAL A 29 7.02 -15.14 -2.92
C VAL A 29 7.57 -16.53 -2.67
N ASP A 30 8.83 -16.76 -3.03
CA ASP A 30 9.51 -18.05 -2.85
C ASP A 30 8.65 -19.24 -3.32
N ASN A 31 8.06 -19.10 -4.51
CA ASN A 31 7.17 -20.06 -5.19
C ASN A 31 5.77 -20.25 -4.56
N VAL A 32 5.42 -19.52 -3.50
CA VAL A 32 4.07 -19.47 -2.93
C VAL A 32 3.24 -18.40 -3.62
N LYS A 33 2.05 -18.77 -4.11
CA LYS A 33 1.14 -17.87 -4.83
C LYS A 33 0.05 -17.33 -3.90
N TYR A 34 -0.06 -16.01 -3.87
CA TYR A 34 -1.09 -15.29 -3.15
C TYR A 34 -2.00 -14.52 -4.11
N ASN A 35 -3.28 -14.50 -3.78
CA ASN A 35 -4.25 -13.58 -4.33
C ASN A 35 -4.47 -12.46 -3.29
N VAL A 36 -4.30 -11.23 -3.73
CA VAL A 36 -4.52 -10.02 -2.92
C VAL A 36 -5.82 -9.41 -3.42
N GLU A 37 -6.76 -9.17 -2.51
CA GLU A 37 -8.03 -8.52 -2.78
C GLU A 37 -8.52 -7.82 -1.51
N ARG A 38 -7.97 -6.64 -1.24
CA ARG A 38 -8.24 -5.92 0.00
C ARG A 38 -8.24 -4.43 -0.21
N SER A 39 -8.83 -3.73 0.75
CA SER A 39 -8.74 -2.29 0.83
C SER A 39 -8.34 -1.82 2.21
N TYR A 40 -7.78 -0.62 2.26
CA TYR A 40 -7.31 0.05 3.44
C TYR A 40 -8.02 1.39 3.56
N HIS A 41 -8.61 1.64 4.72
CA HIS A 41 -9.03 2.96 5.14
C HIS A 41 -8.02 3.45 6.17
N PHE A 42 -7.60 4.70 6.09
CA PHE A 42 -6.60 5.24 7.00
C PHE A 42 -6.79 6.73 7.20
N ILE A 43 -6.27 7.22 8.32
CA ILE A 43 -5.97 8.65 8.51
C ILE A 43 -4.52 8.86 8.10
N TYR A 44 -4.19 10.02 7.56
CA TYR A 44 -2.82 10.35 7.20
C TYR A 44 -2.38 11.71 7.76
N ALA A 45 -1.11 11.76 8.16
CA ALA A 45 -0.42 12.98 8.55
C ALA A 45 0.76 13.21 7.61
N LYS A 46 0.89 14.42 7.08
CA LYS A 46 2.07 14.80 6.29
C LYS A 46 3.28 14.91 7.23
N LYS A 47 4.35 14.19 6.91
CA LYS A 47 5.68 14.30 7.54
C LYS A 47 6.61 15.11 6.62
N ALA A 48 7.85 15.31 7.05
CA ALA A 48 8.88 15.94 6.23
C ALA A 48 9.08 15.20 4.89
N ASN A 49 9.60 15.92 3.88
CA ASN A 49 9.98 15.37 2.57
C ASN A 49 8.83 14.71 1.78
N ASN A 50 7.60 15.24 1.92
CA ASN A 50 6.39 14.72 1.27
C ASN A 50 6.09 13.24 1.57
N ILE A 51 6.56 12.73 2.70
CA ILE A 51 6.21 11.40 3.22
C ILE A 51 4.92 11.54 4.02
N TYR A 52 4.01 10.57 3.89
CA TYR A 52 2.78 10.52 4.66
C TYR A 52 2.85 9.37 5.67
N HIS A 53 2.50 9.64 6.92
CA HIS A 53 2.34 8.61 7.93
C HIS A 53 0.87 8.22 8.01
N LEU A 54 0.56 6.92 7.88
CA LEU A 54 -0.79 6.40 7.94
C LEU A 54 -1.06 5.91 9.35
N THR A 55 -2.15 6.38 9.94
CA THR A 55 -2.60 6.01 11.28
C THR A 55 -4.03 5.49 11.19
N GLN A 56 -4.49 4.81 12.25
CA GLN A 56 -5.86 4.28 12.35
C GLN A 56 -6.27 3.49 11.09
N THR A 57 -5.40 2.58 10.67
CA THR A 57 -5.61 1.81 9.44
C THR A 57 -6.58 0.66 9.68
N THR A 58 -7.71 0.67 8.97
CA THR A 58 -8.67 -0.43 8.93
C THR A 58 -8.53 -1.19 7.62
N ILE A 59 -8.50 -2.52 7.68
CA ILE A 59 -8.36 -3.39 6.51
C ILE A 59 -9.69 -4.09 6.24
N SER A 60 -10.11 -4.12 4.99
CA SER A 60 -11.23 -4.93 4.53
C SER A 60 -10.72 -5.95 3.50
N LYS A 61 -10.81 -7.24 3.82
CA LYS A 61 -10.40 -8.34 2.93
C LYS A 61 -11.61 -8.91 2.20
N ARG A 62 -11.48 -9.16 0.90
CA ARG A 62 -12.48 -9.89 0.10
C ARG A 62 -12.22 -11.39 0.21
N LYS A 63 -13.23 -12.21 -0.12
CA LYS A 63 -13.21 -13.68 0.04
C LYS A 63 -12.00 -14.36 -0.63
N ALA A 64 -11.55 -13.83 -1.76
CA ALA A 64 -10.45 -14.40 -2.52
C ALA A 64 -9.07 -13.95 -2.02
N ASP A 65 -8.99 -13.04 -1.04
CA ASP A 65 -7.71 -12.62 -0.48
C ASP A 65 -7.16 -13.68 0.47
N ASN A 66 -5.98 -14.22 0.13
CA ASN A 66 -5.26 -15.19 0.96
C ASN A 66 -3.87 -14.70 1.40
N MET A 67 -3.56 -13.42 1.16
CA MET A 67 -2.26 -12.87 1.49
C MET A 67 -2.13 -12.68 3.00
N ILE A 68 -1.04 -13.19 3.58
CA ILE A 68 -0.79 -13.06 5.01
C ILE A 68 -0.33 -11.63 5.30
N GLU A 69 -0.79 -11.05 6.41
CA GLU A 69 -0.54 -9.63 6.71
C GLU A 69 0.95 -9.31 6.84
N GLY A 70 1.73 -10.19 7.49
CA GLY A 70 3.18 -10.03 7.59
C GLY A 70 3.89 -10.01 6.24
N MET A 71 3.35 -10.69 5.22
CA MET A 71 3.87 -10.61 3.85
C MET A 71 3.42 -9.34 3.15
N MET A 72 2.15 -8.96 3.30
CA MET A 72 1.65 -7.71 2.73
C MET A 72 2.37 -6.47 3.28
N GLN A 73 2.72 -6.49 4.57
CA GLN A 73 3.55 -5.48 5.21
C GLN A 73 4.87 -5.36 4.49
N LYS A 74 5.60 -6.46 4.30
CA LYS A 74 6.83 -6.46 3.51
C LYS A 74 6.62 -5.84 2.13
N VAL A 75 5.52 -6.13 1.43
CA VAL A 75 5.31 -5.55 0.09
C VAL A 75 5.11 -4.03 0.12
N PHE A 76 4.21 -3.48 0.94
CA PHE A 76 3.79 -2.07 0.83
C PHE A 76 4.12 -1.17 2.03
N PHE A 77 4.39 -1.74 3.20
CA PHE A 77 4.47 -1.00 4.46
C PHE A 77 5.86 -1.11 5.09
N SER A 78 6.40 -0.03 5.64
CA SER A 78 7.65 -0.10 6.41
C SER A 78 7.52 -1.12 7.56
N PRO A 79 8.50 -2.01 7.78
CA PRO A 79 8.42 -3.11 8.75
C PRO A 79 8.73 -2.65 10.17
N ASP A 80 8.46 -1.39 10.52
CA ASP A 80 8.64 -0.88 11.88
C ASP A 80 7.33 -1.07 12.67
N PRO A 81 7.20 -2.14 13.48
CA PRO A 81 5.99 -2.42 14.23
C PRO A 81 5.75 -1.45 15.39
N ASP A 82 6.78 -0.76 15.87
CA ASP A 82 6.70 0.15 17.03
C ASP A 82 6.22 1.55 16.62
N SER A 83 6.37 1.90 15.36
CA SER A 83 6.12 3.26 14.86
C SER A 83 4.82 3.41 14.04
N GLY A 84 4.12 2.33 13.72
CA GLY A 84 2.89 2.33 12.90
C GLY A 84 3.10 1.93 11.44
N ARG A 85 2.01 1.73 10.68
CA ARG A 85 2.08 1.29 9.27
C ARG A 85 2.46 2.48 8.38
N TYR A 86 3.70 2.55 7.92
CA TYR A 86 4.11 3.60 6.97
C TYR A 86 3.95 3.13 5.53
N ILE A 87 3.09 3.80 4.78
CA ILE A 87 3.20 3.83 3.31
C ILE A 87 3.92 5.11 2.93
N LYS A 88 5.03 4.98 2.19
CA LYS A 88 5.66 6.15 1.57
C LYS A 88 4.86 6.54 0.33
N ILE A 89 3.90 7.44 0.53
CA ILE A 89 3.22 8.15 -0.54
C ILE A 89 4.07 9.38 -0.86
N GLN A 90 4.44 9.61 -2.11
CA GLN A 90 5.12 10.84 -2.55
C GLN A 90 4.23 11.58 -3.54
N LYS A 91 3.97 12.87 -3.27
CA LYS A 91 3.23 13.74 -4.19
C LYS A 91 4.11 14.12 -5.39
N MET A 92 3.59 13.95 -6.60
CA MET A 92 4.13 14.50 -7.84
C MET A 92 3.22 15.62 -8.38
N LYS A 93 3.67 16.33 -9.43
CA LYS A 93 2.88 17.42 -10.04
C LYS A 93 1.47 16.99 -10.49
N ASN A 94 1.30 15.75 -10.96
CA ASN A 94 0.07 15.21 -11.55
C ASN A 94 -0.40 13.89 -10.90
N GLY A 95 0.10 13.53 -9.72
CA GLY A 95 -0.16 12.21 -9.19
C GLY A 95 0.47 11.90 -7.85
N TRP A 96 0.28 10.66 -7.43
CA TRP A 96 0.81 10.11 -6.19
C TRP A 96 1.62 8.85 -6.50
N ILE A 97 2.83 8.76 -5.96
CA ILE A 97 3.63 7.54 -5.97
C ILE A 97 3.41 6.80 -4.67
N VAL A 98 3.06 5.52 -4.74
CA VAL A 98 3.09 4.60 -3.60
C VAL A 98 4.33 3.72 -3.74
N ARG A 99 5.33 3.90 -2.86
CA ARG A 99 6.54 3.05 -2.90
C ARG A 99 6.29 1.73 -2.16
N SER A 100 6.44 0.61 -2.88
CA SER A 100 6.66 -0.72 -2.30
C SER A 100 8.11 -0.83 -1.81
N LEU A 101 8.38 -1.67 -0.80
CA LEU A 101 9.74 -1.90 -0.30
C LEU A 101 10.58 -2.81 -1.21
N TYR A 102 9.94 -3.68 -2.00
CA TYR A 102 10.62 -4.72 -2.79
C TYR A 102 10.40 -4.61 -4.29
N SER A 103 9.52 -3.73 -4.76
CA SER A 103 9.24 -3.53 -6.19
C SER A 103 9.11 -2.04 -6.52
N PRO A 104 9.54 -1.59 -7.72
CA PRO A 104 9.43 -0.18 -8.12
C PRO A 104 7.97 0.31 -8.08
N SER A 105 7.73 1.14 -7.07
CA SER A 105 6.68 2.13 -6.83
C SER A 105 5.71 2.44 -7.98
N PHE A 106 4.41 2.35 -7.68
CA PHE A 106 3.30 2.62 -8.60
C PHE A 106 3.08 4.14 -8.80
N ILE A 107 2.80 4.58 -10.03
CA ILE A 107 2.39 5.95 -10.35
C ILE A 107 0.87 5.98 -10.56
N CYS A 108 0.14 6.66 -9.67
CA CYS A 108 -1.26 7.01 -9.91
C CYS A 108 -1.31 8.40 -10.55
N VAL A 109 -1.68 8.47 -11.82
CA VAL A 109 -1.87 9.72 -12.58
C VAL A 109 -3.35 10.09 -12.51
N ASN A 110 -3.67 11.28 -12.01
CA ASN A 110 -5.00 11.86 -12.23
C ASN A 110 -4.94 12.69 -13.52
N ASN A 111 -5.85 12.42 -14.45
CA ASN A 111 -6.19 13.36 -15.53
C ASN A 111 -7.11 14.43 -14.99
#